data_AF-A0A836ZUB4-F1
#
_entry.id   AF-A0A836ZUB4-F1
#
_cell.length_a   1.000
_cell.length_b   1.000
_cell.length_c   1.000
_cell.angle_alpha   90.00
_cell.angle_beta   90.00
_cell.angle_gamma   90.00
#
_symmetry.space_group_name_H-M   'P 1'
#
loop_
_entity.id
_entity.type
_entity.pdbx_description
1 polymer ?
#
loop_
_entity_poly.entity_id
_entity_poly.type
_entity_poly.pdbx_seq_one_letter_code
_entity_poly.pdbx_strand_id
1 'polypeptide(L)'
;LLAQAGKFRPSVVVFDKDRGMQGTVMAMGGKYFPLAMGQATGMNPLQLDPRPENIIFLKALIKQLAESSGDPVNHNDEVEISRAIDTVMFRLDKPLRRLSLLLQNLPNPMPDPNDPNPRPTVHARLLKWAEGGEYGWLFDNETDDIDLTRYRLYGFDYTDFLDVPIIRTPIMMYLMHRTDAMLNGQPFIKVMDEFWKPLEDAIFVKWSKDGLKTIRKENGLLVFATQEPGDALESPIARTIIQQCATQI
;
A
#
# COMPACT_ATOMS: atom_id res chain seq x y z
N LEU A 1 17.87 -13.42 13.47
CA LEU A 1 18.30 -11.99 13.53
C LEU A 1 17.27 -11.11 14.25
N LEU A 2 16.02 -11.07 13.80
CA LEU A 2 14.97 -10.23 14.41
C LEU A 2 14.81 -10.43 15.92
N ALA A 3 14.81 -11.67 16.40
CA ALA A 3 14.75 -11.96 17.83
C ALA A 3 15.91 -11.31 18.62
N GLN A 4 17.13 -11.32 18.07
CA GLN A 4 18.29 -10.67 18.70
C GLN A 4 18.19 -9.15 18.62
N ALA A 5 17.71 -8.61 17.49
CA ALA A 5 17.46 -7.17 17.32
C ALA A 5 16.44 -6.63 18.33
N GLY A 6 15.53 -7.49 18.83
CA GLY A 6 14.58 -7.17 19.91
C GLY A 6 15.22 -6.54 21.15
N LYS A 7 16.49 -6.84 21.45
CA LYS A 7 17.28 -6.22 22.53
C LYS A 7 17.37 -4.68 22.41
N PHE A 8 17.44 -4.18 21.18
CA PHE A 8 17.48 -2.74 20.88
C PHE A 8 16.11 -2.10 20.83
N ARG A 9 15.07 -2.91 21.05
CA ARG A 9 13.70 -2.45 21.11
C ARG A 9 13.31 -1.62 19.87
N PRO A 10 13.47 -2.15 18.63
CA PRO A 10 12.96 -1.49 17.42
C PRO A 10 11.45 -1.67 17.23
N SER A 11 10.85 -0.79 16.44
CA SER A 11 9.61 -1.08 15.73
C SER A 11 9.95 -1.92 14.49
N VAL A 12 9.17 -2.96 14.22
CA VAL A 12 9.44 -3.94 13.18
C VAL A 12 8.19 -4.17 12.35
N VAL A 13 8.37 -4.16 11.03
CA VAL A 13 7.34 -4.52 10.06
C VAL A 13 7.91 -5.64 9.19
N VAL A 14 7.13 -6.69 8.97
CA VAL A 14 7.45 -7.82 8.11
C VAL A 14 6.40 -7.92 7.02
N PHE A 15 6.84 -7.86 5.77
CA PHE A 15 6.07 -8.29 4.61
C PHE A 15 6.48 -9.72 4.32
N ASP A 16 5.55 -10.64 4.53
CA ASP A 16 5.79 -12.07 4.66
C ASP A 16 5.12 -12.82 3.51
N LYS A 17 5.81 -13.83 2.98
CA LYS A 17 5.30 -14.72 1.95
C LYS A 17 5.07 -16.10 2.56
N ASP A 18 3.99 -16.77 2.14
CA ASP A 18 3.60 -18.13 2.57
C ASP A 18 3.44 -18.29 4.10
N ARG A 19 3.19 -17.18 4.82
CA ARG A 19 3.11 -17.13 6.29
C ARG A 19 4.36 -17.63 7.02
N GLY A 20 5.52 -17.61 6.37
CA GLY A 20 6.77 -18.12 6.91
C GLY A 20 7.17 -17.46 8.24
N MET A 21 6.81 -16.20 8.44
CA MET A 21 7.13 -15.42 9.64
C MET A 21 5.99 -15.30 10.65
N GLN A 22 4.81 -15.85 10.38
CA GLN A 22 3.66 -15.77 11.29
C GLN A 22 3.99 -16.30 12.69
N GLY A 23 4.57 -17.50 12.78
CA GLY A 23 4.95 -18.10 14.07
C GLY A 23 5.92 -17.22 14.86
N THR A 24 6.92 -16.65 14.18
CA THR A 24 7.90 -15.75 14.79
C THR A 24 7.27 -14.46 15.29
N VAL A 25 6.42 -13.83 14.47
CA VAL A 25 5.71 -12.59 14.83
C VAL A 25 4.84 -12.79 16.07
N MET A 26 4.04 -13.86 16.07
CA MET A 26 3.14 -14.18 17.17
C MET A 26 3.91 -14.55 18.45
N ALA A 27 4.95 -15.37 18.35
CA ALA A 27 5.79 -15.76 19.49
C ALA A 27 6.53 -14.56 20.13
N MET A 28 6.83 -13.52 19.35
CA MET A 28 7.44 -12.28 19.84
C MET A 28 6.40 -11.25 20.35
N GLY A 29 5.13 -11.63 20.45
CA GLY A 29 4.03 -10.76 20.92
C GLY A 29 3.63 -9.67 19.93
N GLY A 30 3.92 -9.87 18.64
CA GLY A 30 3.50 -8.98 17.57
C GLY A 30 2.05 -9.24 17.11
N LYS A 31 1.60 -8.42 16.17
CA LYS A 31 0.31 -8.58 15.47
C LYS A 31 0.57 -9.05 14.04
N TYR A 32 -0.14 -10.08 13.61
CA TYR A 32 -0.08 -10.58 12.24
C TYR A 32 -1.41 -10.34 11.51
N PHE A 33 -1.33 -9.92 10.26
CA PHE A 33 -2.45 -9.66 9.36
C PHE A 33 -2.39 -10.66 8.19
N PRO A 34 -3.17 -11.75 8.24
CA PRO A 34 -3.19 -12.77 7.20
C PRO A 34 -4.10 -12.32 6.05
N LEU A 35 -3.67 -11.34 5.26
CA LEU A 35 -4.47 -10.83 4.15
C LEU A 35 -4.65 -11.93 3.10
N ALA A 36 -5.86 -12.05 2.54
CA ALA A 36 -6.21 -13.10 1.61
C ALA A 36 -7.09 -12.59 0.48
N MET A 37 -6.98 -13.21 -0.70
CA MET A 37 -7.78 -12.87 -1.87
C MET A 37 -9.27 -13.03 -1.59
N GLY A 38 -10.06 -12.00 -1.93
CA GLY A 38 -11.53 -12.04 -1.83
C GLY A 38 -12.08 -11.91 -0.40
N GLN A 39 -11.23 -11.79 0.62
CA GLN A 39 -11.63 -11.57 2.01
C GLN A 39 -11.46 -10.10 2.38
N ALA A 40 -12.38 -9.57 3.17
CA ALA A 40 -12.30 -8.20 3.68
C ALA A 40 -10.96 -7.97 4.36
N THR A 41 -10.15 -7.06 3.83
CA THR A 41 -8.79 -6.82 4.34
C THR A 41 -8.79 -5.99 5.63
N GLY A 42 -9.90 -5.32 5.93
CA GLY A 42 -9.99 -4.31 6.98
C GLY A 42 -9.24 -3.01 6.64
N MET A 43 -8.71 -2.86 5.42
CA MET A 43 -8.03 -1.63 5.01
C MET A 43 -9.07 -0.58 4.58
N ASN A 44 -9.02 0.62 5.14
CA ASN A 44 -9.80 1.75 4.65
C ASN A 44 -8.94 3.03 4.64
N PRO A 45 -8.27 3.33 3.51
CA PRO A 45 -7.41 4.50 3.38
C PRO A 45 -8.12 5.84 3.64
N LEU A 46 -9.43 5.94 3.35
CA LEU A 46 -10.19 7.18 3.53
C LEU A 46 -10.46 7.52 5.00
N GLN A 47 -10.16 6.59 5.93
CA GLN A 47 -10.12 6.85 7.37
C GLN A 47 -8.75 7.29 7.89
N LEU A 48 -7.79 7.61 7.02
CA LEU A 48 -6.59 8.33 7.46
C LEU A 48 -6.95 9.73 7.99
N ASP A 49 -6.15 10.26 8.92
CA ASP A 49 -6.34 11.63 9.38
C ASP A 49 -6.02 12.62 8.24
N PRO A 50 -6.73 13.76 8.12
CA PRO A 50 -6.61 14.68 6.99
C PRO A 50 -5.35 15.57 7.05
N ARG A 51 -4.17 14.93 7.09
CA ARG A 51 -2.86 15.58 7.04
C ARG A 51 -2.39 15.76 5.59
N PRO A 52 -1.61 16.80 5.26
CA PRO A 52 -1.19 17.07 3.87
C PRO A 52 -0.59 15.84 3.15
N GLU A 53 0.27 15.09 3.82
CA GLU A 53 0.90 13.87 3.31
C GLU A 53 -0.12 12.76 3.03
N ASN A 54 -1.14 12.61 3.88
CA ASN A 54 -2.20 11.63 3.69
C ASN A 54 -3.10 12.04 2.51
N ILE A 55 -3.39 13.33 2.35
CA ILE A 55 -4.20 13.83 1.22
C ILE A 55 -3.48 13.59 -0.12
N ILE A 56 -2.18 13.88 -0.20
CA ILE A 56 -1.37 13.61 -1.40
C ILE A 56 -1.37 12.12 -1.72
N PHE A 57 -1.13 11.28 -0.71
CA PHE A 57 -1.17 9.83 -0.84
C PHE A 57 -2.53 9.33 -1.35
N LEU A 58 -3.64 9.80 -0.76
CA LEU A 58 -4.98 9.38 -1.14
C LEU A 58 -5.30 9.74 -2.59
N LYS A 59 -4.94 10.95 -3.04
CA LYS A 59 -5.12 11.35 -4.46
C LYS A 59 -4.33 10.43 -5.39
N ALA A 60 -3.09 10.09 -5.04
CA ALA A 60 -2.26 9.16 -5.81
C ALA A 60 -2.83 7.72 -5.80
N LEU A 61 -3.33 7.25 -4.66
CA LEU A 61 -3.95 5.92 -4.54
C LEU A 61 -5.21 5.82 -5.39
N ILE A 62 -6.13 6.79 -5.29
CA ILE A 62 -7.37 6.77 -6.08
C ILE A 62 -7.08 6.89 -7.58
N LYS A 63 -6.07 7.69 -7.97
CA LYS A 63 -5.57 7.72 -9.35
C LYS A 63 -5.13 6.33 -9.81
N GLN A 64 -4.30 5.64 -9.03
CA GLN A 64 -3.86 4.27 -9.35
C GLN A 64 -5.04 3.30 -9.49
N LEU A 65 -6.04 3.38 -8.61
CA LEU A 65 -7.25 2.56 -8.70
C LEU A 65 -8.05 2.84 -9.97
N ALA A 66 -8.16 4.11 -10.40
CA ALA A 66 -8.85 4.48 -11.61
C ALA A 66 -8.10 4.05 -12.89
N GLU A 67 -6.77 4.17 -12.90
CA GLU A 67 -5.90 3.76 -14.03
C GLU A 67 -5.86 2.25 -14.23
N SER A 68 -6.09 1.46 -13.17
CA SER A 68 -6.16 0.01 -13.22
C SER A 68 -7.24 -0.56 -14.16
N SER A 69 -8.17 0.28 -14.63
CA SER A 69 -9.22 -0.08 -15.59
C SER A 69 -8.79 0.07 -17.05
N GLY A 70 -7.52 0.42 -17.31
CA GLY A 70 -6.91 0.46 -18.65
C GLY A 70 -6.78 1.87 -19.25
N ASP A 71 -7.60 2.82 -18.79
CA ASP A 71 -7.57 4.21 -19.23
C ASP A 71 -6.67 5.08 -18.34
N PRO A 72 -5.60 5.72 -18.87
CA PRO A 72 -4.75 6.64 -18.11
C PRO A 72 -5.55 7.82 -17.57
N VAL A 73 -5.29 8.29 -16.35
CA VAL A 73 -6.00 9.43 -15.75
C VAL A 73 -5.53 10.74 -16.42
N ASN A 74 -6.48 11.56 -16.86
CA ASN A 74 -6.21 12.86 -17.50
C ASN A 74 -6.38 14.03 -16.50
N HIS A 75 -6.15 15.27 -16.96
CA HIS A 75 -6.27 16.45 -16.09
C HIS A 75 -7.66 16.62 -15.45
N ASN A 76 -8.74 16.37 -16.20
CA ASN A 76 -10.10 16.50 -15.67
C ASN A 76 -10.37 15.45 -14.58
N ASP A 77 -9.95 14.21 -14.83
CA ASP A 77 -10.02 13.13 -13.84
C ASP A 77 -9.26 13.50 -12.55
N GLU A 78 -8.05 14.10 -12.67
CA GLU A 78 -7.27 14.55 -11.49
C GLU A 78 -8.00 15.63 -10.69
N VAL A 79 -8.66 16.57 -11.36
CA VAL A 79 -9.46 17.61 -10.71
C VAL A 79 -10.68 17.00 -10.01
N GLU A 80 -11.36 16.05 -10.63
CA GLU A 80 -12.50 15.32 -10.06
C GLU A 80 -12.10 14.50 -8.83
N ILE A 81 -11.02 13.70 -8.94
CA ILE A 81 -10.46 12.93 -7.83
C ILE A 81 -10.07 13.86 -6.68
N SER A 82 -9.35 14.95 -6.98
CA SER A 82 -8.92 15.90 -5.96
C SER A 82 -10.12 16.49 -5.21
N ARG A 83 -11.14 16.96 -5.93
CA ARG A 83 -12.34 17.56 -5.33
C ARG A 83 -13.12 16.55 -4.48
N ALA A 84 -13.27 15.32 -4.96
CA ALA A 84 -13.97 14.26 -4.23
C ALA A 84 -13.23 13.90 -2.94
N ILE A 85 -11.91 13.73 -2.99
CA ILE A 85 -11.08 13.45 -1.81
C ILE A 85 -11.15 14.61 -0.81
N ASP A 86 -10.99 15.85 -1.26
CA ASP A 86 -11.06 17.01 -0.36
C ASP A 86 -12.45 17.11 0.30
N THR A 87 -13.52 16.77 -0.42
CA THR A 87 -14.88 16.72 0.14
C THR A 87 -15.01 15.64 1.21
N VAL A 88 -14.60 14.40 0.92
CA VAL A 88 -14.67 13.28 1.86
C VAL A 88 -13.83 13.54 3.11
N MET A 89 -12.63 14.08 2.95
CA MET A 89 -11.67 14.23 4.06
C MET A 89 -11.96 15.42 4.97
N PHE A 90 -12.56 16.49 4.45
CA PHE A 90 -12.76 17.74 5.21
C PHE A 90 -14.23 18.05 5.54
N ARG A 91 -15.20 17.38 4.91
CA ARG A 91 -16.63 17.65 5.14
C ARG A 91 -17.43 16.50 5.74
N LEU A 92 -16.87 15.29 5.73
CA LEU A 92 -17.56 14.09 6.22
C LEU A 92 -16.86 13.56 7.47
N ASP A 93 -17.65 13.03 8.40
CA ASP A 93 -17.11 12.42 9.62
C ASP A 93 -16.34 11.14 9.30
N LYS A 94 -15.25 10.91 10.03
CA LYS A 94 -14.31 9.79 9.82
C LYS A 94 -15.00 8.43 9.64
N PRO A 95 -15.99 8.02 10.45
CA PRO A 95 -16.64 6.71 10.30
C PRO A 95 -17.44 6.54 9.00
N LEU A 96 -17.86 7.64 8.35
CA LEU A 96 -18.61 7.58 7.09
C LEU A 96 -17.69 7.42 5.89
N ARG A 97 -16.39 7.72 6.02
CA ARG A 97 -15.44 7.78 4.91
C ARG A 97 -15.13 6.37 4.41
N ARG A 98 -15.71 6.04 3.26
CA ARG A 98 -15.61 4.76 2.55
C ARG A 98 -15.49 5.04 1.05
N LEU A 99 -14.97 4.08 0.27
CA LEU A 99 -14.83 4.26 -1.17
C LEU A 99 -16.20 4.40 -1.85
N SER A 100 -17.20 3.67 -1.35
CA SER A 100 -18.60 3.84 -1.74
C SER A 100 -19.10 5.28 -1.54
N LEU A 101 -18.67 5.97 -0.48
CA LEU A 101 -19.05 7.37 -0.24
C LEU A 101 -18.24 8.34 -1.11
N LEU A 102 -16.97 8.03 -1.42
CA LEU A 102 -16.19 8.77 -2.40
C LEU A 102 -16.86 8.76 -3.78
N LEU A 103 -17.40 7.62 -4.21
CA LEU A 103 -18.13 7.50 -5.47
C LEU A 103 -19.31 8.47 -5.55
N GLN A 104 -20.08 8.64 -4.48
CA GLN A 104 -21.20 9.60 -4.45
C GLN A 104 -20.76 11.06 -4.65
N ASN A 105 -19.48 11.35 -4.46
CA ASN A 105 -18.89 12.68 -4.66
C ASN A 105 -18.17 12.84 -6.01
N LEU A 106 -18.23 11.83 -6.89
CA LEU A 106 -17.67 11.86 -8.23
C LEU A 106 -18.78 12.08 -9.29
N PRO A 107 -18.51 12.87 -10.34
CA PRO A 107 -19.44 12.99 -11.46
C PRO A 107 -19.66 11.65 -12.15
N ASN A 108 -20.92 11.37 -12.50
CA ASN A 108 -21.27 10.24 -13.35
C ASN A 108 -22.36 10.62 -14.37
N PRO A 109 -22.08 11.58 -15.27
CA PRO A 109 -23.02 11.96 -16.31
C PRO A 109 -23.34 10.79 -17.24
N MET A 110 -24.57 10.77 -17.77
CA MET A 110 -24.93 9.85 -18.84
C MET A 110 -24.00 10.11 -20.04
N PRO A 111 -23.45 9.07 -20.69
CA PRO A 111 -22.66 9.25 -21.91
C PRO A 111 -23.45 10.02 -22.97
N ASP A 112 -22.77 10.90 -23.71
CA ASP A 112 -23.39 11.57 -24.86
C ASP A 112 -23.73 10.51 -25.91
N PRO A 113 -25.01 10.35 -26.29
CA PRO A 113 -25.41 9.33 -27.27
C PRO A 113 -24.78 9.55 -28.66
N ASN A 114 -24.21 10.72 -28.93
CA ASN A 114 -23.52 11.03 -30.19
C ASN A 114 -22.00 10.89 -30.10
N ASP A 115 -21.43 10.63 -28.92
CA ASP A 115 -20.00 10.36 -28.78
C ASP A 115 -19.71 8.93 -29.24
N PRO A 116 -18.97 8.72 -30.34
CA PRO A 116 -18.67 7.38 -30.85
C PRO A 116 -17.68 6.61 -29.97
N ASN A 117 -17.00 7.26 -29.03
CA ASN A 117 -16.04 6.63 -28.13
C ASN A 117 -16.10 7.23 -26.72
N PRO A 118 -17.22 7.02 -25.99
CA PRO A 118 -17.41 7.62 -24.69
C PRO A 118 -16.37 7.10 -23.70
N ARG A 119 -15.59 8.01 -23.13
CA ARG A 119 -14.61 7.67 -22.10
C ARG A 119 -15.33 7.37 -20.77
N PRO A 120 -15.02 6.25 -20.10
CA PRO A 120 -15.55 5.97 -18.77
C PRO A 120 -15.18 7.04 -17.73
N THR A 121 -16.16 7.47 -16.95
CA THR A 121 -15.98 8.43 -15.84
C THR A 121 -15.08 7.83 -14.76
N VAL A 122 -14.49 8.69 -13.90
CA VAL A 122 -13.76 8.21 -12.71
C VAL A 122 -14.68 7.35 -11.82
N HIS A 123 -15.93 7.79 -11.64
CA HIS A 123 -16.95 7.02 -10.93
C HIS A 123 -17.09 5.60 -11.49
N ALA A 124 -17.33 5.46 -12.80
CA ALA A 124 -17.53 4.15 -13.44
C ALA A 124 -16.31 3.24 -13.29
N ARG A 125 -15.09 3.79 -13.42
CA ARG A 125 -13.84 3.03 -13.27
C ARG A 125 -13.58 2.58 -11.82
N LEU A 126 -14.07 3.32 -10.83
CA LEU A 126 -13.89 3.01 -9.42
C LEU A 126 -14.95 2.05 -8.84
N LEU A 127 -16.06 1.81 -9.54
CA LEU A 127 -17.13 0.90 -9.07
C LEU A 127 -16.63 -0.49 -8.68
N LYS A 128 -15.67 -1.05 -9.43
CA LYS A 128 -15.12 -2.39 -9.14
C LYS A 128 -14.40 -2.49 -7.79
N TRP A 129 -13.99 -1.36 -7.22
CA TRP A 129 -13.27 -1.29 -5.94
C TRP A 129 -14.19 -1.02 -4.75
N ALA A 130 -15.45 -0.67 -4.99
CA ALA A 130 -16.44 -0.41 -3.97
C ALA A 130 -17.23 -1.68 -3.63
N GLU A 131 -18.01 -1.64 -2.56
CA GLU A 131 -18.88 -2.71 -2.09
C GLU A 131 -19.74 -3.28 -3.24
N GLY A 132 -19.72 -4.62 -3.39
CA GLY A 132 -20.36 -5.33 -4.50
C GLY A 132 -19.55 -5.42 -5.79
N GLY A 133 -18.44 -4.67 -5.91
CA GLY A 133 -17.47 -4.79 -7.00
C GLY A 133 -16.48 -5.94 -6.79
N GLU A 134 -15.79 -6.34 -7.87
CA GLU A 134 -14.80 -7.44 -7.90
C GLU A 134 -13.71 -7.33 -6.81
N TYR A 135 -13.29 -6.10 -6.51
CA TYR A 135 -12.26 -5.77 -5.51
C TYR A 135 -12.82 -4.96 -4.33
N GLY A 136 -14.15 -4.98 -4.11
CA GLY A 136 -14.82 -4.26 -3.02
C GLY A 136 -14.30 -4.61 -1.62
N TRP A 137 -13.79 -5.84 -1.47
CA TRP A 137 -13.17 -6.35 -0.24
C TRP A 137 -11.83 -5.67 0.09
N LEU A 138 -11.23 -4.93 -0.86
CA LEU A 138 -9.87 -4.42 -0.71
C LEU A 138 -9.79 -3.16 0.16
N PHE A 139 -10.53 -2.10 -0.17
CA PHE A 139 -10.40 -0.79 0.47
C PHE A 139 -11.72 -0.17 0.94
N ASP A 140 -12.86 -0.78 0.63
CA ASP A 140 -14.17 -0.25 0.99
C ASP A 140 -14.69 -0.79 2.33
N ASN A 141 -13.78 -1.10 3.26
CA ASN A 141 -14.10 -1.67 4.57
C ASN A 141 -14.74 -0.62 5.50
N GLU A 142 -15.60 -1.05 6.42
CA GLU A 142 -16.30 -0.15 7.36
C GLU A 142 -15.35 0.59 8.30
N THR A 143 -14.30 -0.09 8.75
CA THR A 143 -13.24 0.45 9.61
C THR A 143 -11.88 0.21 8.99
N ASP A 144 -10.93 1.11 9.28
CA ASP A 144 -9.52 0.85 9.05
C ASP A 144 -8.90 0.09 10.24
N ASP A 145 -8.78 -1.22 10.07
CA ASP A 145 -8.31 -2.16 11.08
C ASP A 145 -6.77 -2.26 11.15
N ILE A 146 -6.05 -1.59 10.26
CA ILE A 146 -4.59 -1.58 10.25
C ILE A 146 -4.08 -0.61 11.34
N ASP A 147 -4.33 -0.91 12.62
CA ASP A 147 -3.85 -0.11 13.74
C ASP A 147 -2.39 -0.46 14.08
N LEU A 148 -1.46 0.43 13.68
CA LEU A 148 -0.02 0.26 13.89
C LEU A 148 0.52 0.98 15.14
N THR A 149 -0.35 1.34 16.09
CA THR A 149 0.04 2.06 17.31
C THR A 149 0.18 1.19 18.56
N ARG A 150 -0.35 -0.04 18.55
CA ARG A 150 -0.48 -0.89 19.75
C ARG A 150 0.72 -1.80 20.02
N TYR A 151 1.29 -2.34 18.95
CA TYR A 151 2.40 -3.28 18.97
C TYR A 151 3.66 -2.65 18.37
N ARG A 152 4.76 -3.38 18.51
CA ARG A 152 6.06 -3.00 17.94
C ARG A 152 6.54 -3.93 16.86
N LEU A 153 5.83 -5.02 16.63
CA LEU A 153 6.12 -5.99 15.58
C LEU A 153 4.81 -6.28 14.85
N TYR A 154 4.80 -5.99 13.57
CA TYR A 154 3.68 -6.25 12.68
C TYR A 154 4.13 -7.15 11.55
N GLY A 155 3.33 -8.16 11.23
CA GLY A 155 3.49 -8.98 10.04
C GLY A 155 2.29 -8.84 9.13
N PHE A 156 2.54 -8.69 7.83
CA PHE A 156 1.52 -8.69 6.79
C PHE A 156 1.82 -9.86 5.85
N ASP A 157 0.89 -10.81 5.79
CA ASP A 157 0.85 -11.77 4.69
C ASP A 157 0.35 -11.03 3.45
N TYR A 158 1.14 -11.03 2.39
CA TYR A 158 0.75 -10.43 1.10
C TYR A 158 0.87 -11.41 -0.06
N THR A 159 1.02 -12.70 0.26
CA THR A 159 1.32 -13.79 -0.68
C THR A 159 0.36 -13.81 -1.86
N ASP A 160 -0.94 -13.83 -1.58
CA ASP A 160 -2.01 -13.96 -2.57
C ASP A 160 -2.02 -12.84 -3.63
N PHE A 161 -1.39 -11.71 -3.33
CA PHE A 161 -1.45 -10.51 -4.18
C PHE A 161 -0.20 -10.28 -4.99
N LEU A 162 0.93 -10.94 -4.67
CA LEU A 162 2.22 -10.71 -5.31
C LEU A 162 2.20 -10.96 -6.82
N ASP A 163 1.34 -11.88 -7.27
CA ASP A 163 1.24 -12.28 -8.68
C ASP A 163 0.05 -11.62 -9.41
N VAL A 164 -0.64 -10.67 -8.76
CA VAL A 164 -1.83 -10.01 -9.29
C VAL A 164 -1.63 -8.49 -9.31
N PRO A 165 -0.97 -7.93 -10.35
CA PRO A 165 -0.52 -6.53 -10.37
C PRO A 165 -1.62 -5.51 -10.05
N ILE A 166 -2.84 -5.74 -10.53
CA ILE A 166 -3.98 -4.83 -10.36
C ILE A 166 -4.27 -4.54 -8.88
N ILE A 167 -4.10 -5.53 -7.99
CA ILE A 167 -4.28 -5.39 -6.54
C ILE A 167 -2.95 -5.25 -5.79
N ARG A 168 -1.86 -5.82 -6.31
CA ARG A 168 -0.51 -5.70 -5.73
C ARG A 168 -0.11 -4.25 -5.51
N THR A 169 -0.19 -3.43 -6.56
CA THR A 169 0.24 -2.04 -6.54
C THR A 169 -0.50 -1.24 -5.46
N PRO A 170 -1.85 -1.20 -5.43
CA PRO A 170 -2.57 -0.45 -4.40
C PRO A 170 -2.31 -0.94 -2.97
N ILE A 171 -2.23 -2.26 -2.74
CA ILE A 171 -1.92 -2.83 -1.42
C ILE A 171 -0.56 -2.35 -0.94
N MET A 172 0.46 -2.47 -1.80
CA MET A 172 1.81 -2.03 -1.48
C MET A 172 1.88 -0.53 -1.23
N MET A 173 1.22 0.29 -2.06
CA MET A 173 1.14 1.74 -1.84
C MET A 173 0.60 2.06 -0.45
N TYR A 174 -0.51 1.43 -0.06
CA TYR A 174 -1.13 1.68 1.23
C TYR A 174 -0.32 1.16 2.41
N LEU A 175 0.13 -0.10 2.39
CA LEU A 175 0.91 -0.65 3.49
C LEU A 175 2.26 0.07 3.67
N MET A 176 2.90 0.51 2.57
CA MET A 176 4.11 1.34 2.68
C MET A 176 3.80 2.69 3.30
N HIS A 177 2.73 3.38 2.87
CA HIS A 177 2.32 4.65 3.48
C HIS A 177 2.04 4.51 4.99
N ARG A 178 1.34 3.45 5.40
CA ARG A 178 1.05 3.17 6.82
C ARG A 178 2.30 2.88 7.63
N THR A 179 3.20 2.07 7.08
CA THR A 179 4.39 1.60 7.80
C THR A 179 5.50 2.65 7.81
N ASP A 180 5.60 3.49 6.78
CA ASP A 180 6.53 4.63 6.75
C ASP A 180 6.12 5.71 7.76
N ALA A 181 4.83 5.87 8.06
CA ALA A 181 4.36 6.73 9.13
C ALA A 181 4.82 6.28 10.55
N MET A 182 5.36 5.06 10.68
CA MET A 182 5.97 4.59 11.93
C MET A 182 7.41 5.08 12.12
N LEU A 183 8.05 5.62 11.07
CA LEU A 183 9.39 6.20 11.15
C LEU A 183 9.33 7.51 11.92
N ASN A 184 9.74 7.47 13.18
CA ASN A 184 9.70 8.60 14.11
C ASN A 184 11.06 8.85 14.80
N GLY A 185 12.16 8.38 14.18
CA GLY A 185 13.52 8.46 14.69
C GLY A 185 13.89 7.37 15.71
N GLN A 186 12.93 6.58 16.20
CA GLN A 186 13.23 5.36 16.96
C GLN A 186 13.74 4.24 16.06
N PRO A 187 14.52 3.28 16.58
CA PRO A 187 15.02 2.16 15.79
C PRO A 187 13.89 1.46 15.04
N PHE A 188 14.01 1.31 13.74
CA PHE A 188 12.99 0.70 12.89
C PHE A 188 13.58 -0.40 12.00
N ILE A 189 12.86 -1.49 11.79
CA ILE A 189 13.28 -2.57 10.88
C ILE A 189 12.10 -2.92 9.98
N LYS A 190 12.30 -2.83 8.67
CA LYS A 190 11.33 -3.31 7.68
C LYS A 190 11.94 -4.48 6.91
N VAL A 191 11.31 -5.63 7.09
CA VAL A 191 11.68 -6.89 6.47
C VAL A 191 10.75 -7.13 5.29
N MET A 192 11.31 -7.50 4.16
CA MET A 192 10.55 -7.99 3.02
C MET A 192 11.08 -9.36 2.65
N ASP A 193 10.23 -10.35 2.84
CA ASP A 193 10.46 -11.68 2.31
C ASP A 193 10.13 -11.70 0.82
N GLU A 194 10.88 -12.48 0.06
CA GLU A 194 10.77 -12.54 -1.39
C GLU A 194 10.77 -11.18 -2.11
N PHE A 195 11.73 -10.33 -1.72
CA PHE A 195 11.83 -8.93 -2.15
C PHE A 195 11.87 -8.72 -3.67
N TRP A 196 12.30 -9.72 -4.45
CA TRP A 196 12.37 -9.61 -5.91
C TRP A 196 10.99 -9.48 -6.57
N LYS A 197 9.95 -10.16 -6.04
CA LYS A 197 8.62 -10.16 -6.65
C LYS A 197 7.99 -8.77 -6.72
N PRO A 198 7.95 -7.99 -5.61
CA PRO A 198 7.48 -6.61 -5.69
C PRO A 198 8.29 -5.70 -6.63
N LEU A 199 9.54 -6.02 -6.99
CA LEU A 199 10.35 -5.20 -7.91
C LEU A 199 9.89 -5.26 -9.37
N GLU A 200 8.91 -6.09 -9.71
CA GLU A 200 8.21 -6.02 -10.99
C GLU A 200 7.29 -4.78 -11.09
N ASP A 201 7.00 -4.13 -9.96
CA ASP A 201 6.17 -2.93 -9.91
C ASP A 201 7.02 -1.66 -9.89
N ALA A 202 6.84 -0.79 -10.89
CA ALA A 202 7.62 0.43 -11.03
C ALA A 202 7.48 1.41 -9.84
N ILE A 203 6.30 1.46 -9.20
CA ILE A 203 6.06 2.28 -8.00
C ILE A 203 6.90 1.72 -6.85
N PHE A 204 6.90 0.40 -6.69
CA PHE A 204 7.67 -0.26 -5.63
C PHE A 204 9.18 -0.20 -5.87
N VAL A 205 9.64 -0.30 -7.13
CA VAL A 205 11.05 -0.09 -7.51
C VAL A 205 11.52 1.29 -7.07
N LYS A 206 10.74 2.33 -7.36
CA LYS A 206 11.06 3.70 -6.95
C LYS A 206 11.09 3.82 -5.43
N TRP A 207 10.06 3.33 -4.75
CA TRP A 207 9.97 3.36 -3.29
C TRP A 207 11.18 2.65 -2.64
N SER A 208 11.53 1.46 -3.12
CA SER A 208 12.66 0.67 -2.61
C SER A 208 14.00 1.36 -2.83
N LYS A 209 14.19 1.97 -4.00
CA LYS A 209 15.41 2.73 -4.32
C LYS A 209 15.60 3.92 -3.39
N ASP A 210 14.52 4.65 -3.12
CA ASP A 210 14.56 5.82 -2.25
C ASP A 210 14.74 5.39 -0.79
N GLY A 211 13.98 4.40 -0.34
CA GLY A 211 14.10 3.81 1.00
C GLY A 211 15.52 3.30 1.28
N LEU A 212 16.14 2.57 0.35
CA LEU A 212 17.52 2.09 0.49
C LEU A 212 18.53 3.22 0.75
N LYS A 213 18.29 4.42 0.23
CA LYS A 213 19.18 5.57 0.39
C LYS A 213 18.90 6.39 1.64
N THR A 214 17.65 6.42 2.10
CA THR A 214 17.21 7.32 3.18
C THR A 214 17.03 6.62 4.51
N ILE A 215 16.76 5.30 4.53
CA ILE A 215 16.34 4.59 5.76
C ILE A 215 17.32 4.76 6.92
N ARG A 216 18.63 4.83 6.65
CA ARG A 216 19.65 5.02 7.70
C ARG A 216 19.53 6.38 8.41
N LYS A 217 19.09 7.42 7.70
CA LYS A 217 18.84 8.76 8.28
C LYS A 217 17.65 8.74 9.23
N GLU A 218 16.70 7.85 8.99
CA GLU A 218 15.49 7.66 9.80
C GLU A 218 15.70 6.67 10.96
N ASN A 219 16.96 6.32 11.28
CA ASN A 219 17.31 5.29 12.27
C ASN A 219 16.67 3.91 11.97
N GLY A 220 16.52 3.61 10.67
CA GLY A 220 15.89 2.38 10.20
C GLY A 220 16.84 1.44 9.48
N LEU A 221 16.40 0.19 9.34
CA LEU A 221 17.04 -0.87 8.56
C LEU A 221 16.02 -1.48 7.59
N LEU A 222 16.47 -1.73 6.36
CA LEU A 222 15.77 -2.60 5.41
C LEU A 222 16.45 -3.96 5.41
N VAL A 223 15.66 -5.02 5.50
CA VAL A 223 16.10 -6.41 5.41
C VAL A 223 15.36 -7.05 4.27
N PHE A 224 16.09 -7.49 3.25
CA PHE A 224 15.51 -8.17 2.10
C PHE A 224 15.93 -9.64 2.15
N ALA A 225 14.94 -10.52 2.17
CA ALA A 225 15.13 -11.94 1.96
C ALA A 225 14.69 -12.30 0.53
N THR A 226 15.44 -13.18 -0.11
CA THR A 226 15.16 -13.72 -1.43
C THR A 226 15.85 -15.06 -1.56
N GLN A 227 15.17 -16.04 -2.16
CA GLN A 227 15.80 -17.30 -2.57
C GLN A 227 16.49 -17.17 -3.94
N GLU A 228 16.11 -16.17 -4.73
CA GLU A 228 16.57 -15.90 -6.08
C GLU A 228 17.29 -14.53 -6.11
N PRO A 229 18.54 -14.45 -5.63
CA PRO A 229 19.29 -13.20 -5.63
C PRO A 229 19.57 -12.69 -7.05
N GLY A 230 19.60 -13.58 -8.06
CA GLY A 230 19.77 -13.22 -9.47
C GLY A 230 18.72 -12.21 -9.95
N ASP A 231 17.45 -12.47 -9.67
CA ASP A 231 16.34 -11.62 -10.12
C ASP A 231 16.38 -10.23 -9.47
N ALA A 232 16.76 -10.16 -8.20
CA ALA A 232 17.01 -8.88 -7.53
C ALA A 232 18.19 -8.11 -8.16
N LEU A 233 19.21 -8.83 -8.66
CA LEU A 233 20.39 -8.26 -9.32
C LEU A 233 20.15 -7.90 -10.80
N GLU A 234 19.09 -8.42 -11.42
CA GLU A 234 18.63 -7.99 -12.75
C GLU A 234 17.66 -6.80 -12.68
N SER A 235 17.15 -6.49 -11.49
CA SER A 235 16.24 -5.36 -11.29
C SER A 235 16.86 -4.00 -11.63
N PRO A 236 16.05 -2.98 -11.99
CA PRO A 236 16.52 -1.62 -12.26
C PRO A 236 17.26 -0.94 -11.09
N ILE A 237 17.19 -1.52 -9.89
CA ILE A 237 17.82 -1.00 -8.67
C ILE A 237 18.95 -1.87 -8.14
N ALA A 238 19.36 -2.91 -8.87
CA ALA A 238 20.42 -3.83 -8.49
C ALA A 238 21.68 -3.13 -7.96
N ARG A 239 22.17 -2.12 -8.68
CA ARG A 239 23.34 -1.32 -8.23
C ARG A 239 23.09 -0.64 -6.88
N THR A 240 21.88 -0.15 -6.64
CA THR A 240 21.51 0.47 -5.36
C THR A 240 21.46 -0.58 -4.25
N ILE A 241 20.88 -1.76 -4.51
CA ILE A 241 20.86 -2.89 -3.57
C ILE A 241 22.29 -3.26 -3.17
N ILE A 242 23.17 -3.53 -4.15
CA ILE A 242 24.57 -3.91 -3.90
C ILE A 242 25.31 -2.85 -3.08
N GLN A 243 25.11 -1.57 -3.39
CA GLN A 243 25.82 -0.48 -2.71
C GLN A 243 25.28 -0.18 -1.30
N GLN A 244 23.97 -0.34 -1.08
CA GLN A 244 23.32 0.04 0.17
C GLN A 244 23.15 -1.13 1.15
N CYS A 245 23.18 -2.37 0.67
CA CYS A 245 23.16 -3.58 1.50
C CYS A 245 24.59 -4.00 1.87
N ALA A 246 25.17 -3.32 2.86
CA ALA A 246 26.55 -3.59 3.33
C ALA A 246 26.71 -4.96 4.01
N THR A 247 25.61 -5.62 4.37
CA THR A 247 25.61 -6.93 5.03
C THR A 247 24.82 -7.91 4.18
N GLN A 248 25.43 -9.06 3.88
CA GLN A 248 24.85 -10.19 3.15
C GLN A 248 25.12 -11.44 4.00
N ILE A 249 24.14 -12.34 4.07
CA ILE A 249 24.15 -13.53 4.94
C ILE A 249 23.84 -14.75 4.10
#